data_AF-A0A521SD53-F1
#
_entry.id   AF-A0A521SD53-F1
#
_cell.length_a   1.000
_cell.length_b   1.000
_cell.length_c   1.000
_cell.angle_alpha   90.00
_cell.angle_beta   90.00
_cell.angle_gamma   90.00
#
_symmetry.space_group_name_H-M   'P 1'
#
loop_
_entity.id
_entity.type
_entity.pdbx_description
1 polymer ?
#
loop_
_entity_poly.entity_id
_entity_poly.type
_entity_poly.pdbx_seq_one_letter_code
_entity_poly.pdbx_strand_id
1 'polypeptide(L)' 'MRYLFGILGIVLGMILVIKSEWFFTFFGRIDFADKYLGTEGGTRLMYKLIGILFVLLSLLYMTGGIESFLKAVFIPGGV' A
#
# COMPACT_ATOMS: atom_id res chain seq x y z
N MET A 1 21.65 0.99 -2.63
CA MET A 1 20.85 0.39 -1.54
C MET A 1 19.38 0.80 -1.62
N ARG A 2 19.02 2.11 -1.66
CA ARG A 2 17.62 2.60 -1.75
C ARG A 2 16.80 1.99 -2.89
N TYR A 3 17.37 1.89 -4.08
CA TYR A 3 16.69 1.27 -5.23
C TYR A 3 16.43 -0.23 -5.05
N LEU A 4 17.33 -0.97 -4.38
CA LEU A 4 17.13 -2.39 -4.10
C LEU A 4 15.95 -2.62 -3.14
N PHE A 5 15.88 -1.84 -2.07
CA PHE A 5 14.77 -1.89 -1.12
C PHE A 5 13.46 -1.39 -1.73
N GLY A 6 13.51 -0.36 -2.59
CA GLY A 6 12.35 0.13 -3.32
C GLY A 6 11.77 -0.92 -4.28
N ILE A 7 12.64 -1.59 -5.06
CA ILE A 7 12.24 -2.68 -5.96
C ILE A 7 11.66 -3.86 -5.18
N LEU A 8 12.28 -4.25 -4.07
CA LEU A 8 11.74 -5.28 -3.17
C LEU A 8 10.35 -4.90 -2.62
N GLY A 9 10.17 -3.64 -2.21
CA GLY A 9 8.87 -3.13 -1.74
C GLY A 9 7.80 -3.16 -2.83
N ILE A 10 8.15 -2.79 -4.07
CA ILE A 10 7.25 -2.85 -5.23
C ILE A 10 6.85 -4.29 -5.54
N VAL A 11 7.80 -5.23 -5.52
CA VAL A 11 7.52 -6.66 -5.75
C VAL A 11 6.61 -7.21 -4.66
N LEU A 12 6.85 -6.87 -3.39
CA LEU A 12 5.98 -7.25 -2.28
C LEU A 12 4.58 -6.63 -2.40
N GLY A 13 4.48 -5.35 -2.77
CA GLY A 13 3.22 -4.68 -3.05
C GLY A 13 2.43 -5.33 -4.20
N MET A 14 3.12 -5.72 -5.27
CA MET A 14 2.51 -6.49 -6.37
C MET A 14 1.99 -7.84 -5.92
N ILE A 15 2.76 -8.56 -5.08
CA ILE A 15 2.31 -9.84 -4.52
C ILE A 15 1.04 -9.63 -3.67
N LEU A 16 0.95 -8.56 -2.88
CA LEU A 16 -0.25 -8.23 -2.12
C LEU A 16 -1.47 -7.98 -3.02
N VAL A 17 -1.28 -7.34 -4.18
CA VAL A 17 -2.36 -7.13 -5.17
C VAL A 17 -2.77 -8.46 -5.81
N ILE A 18 -1.81 -9.29 -6.24
CA ILE A 18 -2.09 -10.57 -6.91
C ILE A 18 -2.73 -11.56 -5.93
N LYS A 19 -2.25 -11.59 -4.68
CA LYS A 19 -2.77 -12.45 -3.60
C LYS A 19 -3.92 -11.80 -2.83
N SER A 20 -4.58 -10.77 -3.36
CA SER A 20 -5.71 -10.12 -2.69
C SER A 20 -6.83 -11.11 -2.32
N GLU A 21 -7.05 -12.16 -3.12
CA GLU A 21 -8.04 -13.20 -2.82
C GLU A 21 -7.61 -14.11 -1.66
N TRP A 22 -6.31 -14.36 -1.50
CA TRP A 22 -5.80 -15.08 -0.34
C TRP A 22 -6.05 -14.28 0.94
N PHE A 23 -5.81 -12.96 0.91
CA PHE A 23 -6.16 -12.06 2.02
C PHE A 23 -7.66 -12.03 2.29
N PHE A 24 -8.49 -11.99 1.25
CA PHE A 24 -9.94 -12.08 1.41
C PHE A 24 -10.39 -13.39 2.06
N THR A 25 -9.75 -14.51 1.73
CA THR A 25 -10.09 -15.82 2.29
C THR A 25 -9.60 -15.97 3.74
N PHE A 26 -8.49 -15.30 4.10
CA PHE A 26 -7.90 -15.35 5.44
C PHE A 26 -8.55 -14.38 6.43
N PHE A 27 -8.89 -13.17 5.98
CA PHE A 27 -9.47 -12.10 6.81
C PHE A 27 -11.01 -11.98 6.67
N GLY A 28 -11.60 -12.53 5.61
CA GLY A 28 -13.04 -12.52 5.38
C GLY A 28 -13.58 -11.23 4.76
N ARG A 29 -14.90 -11.07 4.82
CA ARG A 29 -15.60 -9.86 4.35
C ARG A 29 -15.42 -8.72 5.35
N ILE A 30 -15.24 -7.50 4.85
CA ILE A 30 -15.16 -6.30 5.67
C ILE A 30 -16.41 -5.47 5.39
N ASP A 31 -17.26 -5.31 6.40
CA ASP A 31 -18.53 -4.56 6.30
C ASP A 31 -18.33 -3.12 5.83
N PHE A 32 -17.24 -2.46 6.26
CA PHE A 32 -16.90 -1.12 5.77
C PHE A 32 -16.66 -1.12 4.25
N ALA A 33 -15.99 -2.15 3.74
CA ALA A 33 -15.69 -2.25 2.32
C ALA A 33 -16.95 -2.55 1.52
N ASP A 34 -17.80 -3.45 1.98
CA ASP A 34 -19.05 -3.77 1.27
C ASP A 34 -20.06 -2.60 1.34
N LYS A 35 -20.01 -1.79 2.40
CA LYS A 35 -20.83 -0.59 2.56
C LYS A 35 -20.41 0.59 1.68
N TYR A 36 -19.11 0.80 1.45
CA TYR A 36 -18.58 1.99 0.75
C TYR A 36 -17.97 1.71 -0.62
N LEU A 37 -17.53 0.49 -0.91
CA LEU A 37 -16.80 0.11 -2.13
C LEU A 37 -17.57 -0.85 -3.04
N GLY A 38 -18.86 -1.07 -2.77
CA GLY A 38 -19.78 -1.82 -3.64
C GLY A 38 -20.46 -2.98 -2.92
N THR A 39 -21.79 -3.02 -3.01
CA THR A 39 -22.71 -3.89 -2.25
C THR A 39 -22.47 -5.40 -2.37
N GLU A 40 -21.76 -5.87 -3.39
CA GLU A 40 -21.56 -7.31 -3.69
C GLU A 40 -20.08 -7.69 -3.97
N GLY A 41 -19.12 -6.85 -3.57
CA GLY A 41 -17.70 -7.12 -3.85
C GLY A 41 -16.70 -6.10 -3.33
N GLY A 42 -17.15 -5.12 -2.54
CA GLY A 42 -16.32 -4.02 -2.04
C GLY A 42 -15.11 -4.50 -1.24
N THR A 43 -15.23 -5.59 -0.49
CA THR A 43 -14.10 -6.16 0.24
C THR A 43 -12.96 -6.61 -0.68
N ARG A 44 -13.26 -7.28 -1.81
CA ARG A 44 -12.24 -7.72 -2.77
C ARG A 44 -11.54 -6.52 -3.42
N LEU A 45 -12.29 -5.46 -3.71
CA LEU A 45 -11.73 -4.20 -4.20
C LEU A 45 -10.85 -3.52 -3.15
N MET A 46 -11.25 -3.53 -1.88
CA MET A 46 -10.48 -2.90 -0.81
C MET A 46 -9.11 -3.56 -0.62
N TYR A 47 -9.02 -4.89 -0.66
CA TYR A 47 -7.73 -5.58 -0.58
C TYR A 47 -6.81 -5.24 -1.76
N LYS A 48 -7.36 -5.09 -2.96
CA LYS A 48 -6.59 -4.63 -4.13
C LYS A 48 -6.12 -3.18 -3.97
N LEU A 49 -6.99 -2.30 -3.46
CA LEU A 49 -6.65 -0.90 -3.19
C LEU A 49 -5.55 -0.76 -2.15
N ILE A 50 -5.55 -1.58 -1.10
CA ILE A 50 -4.47 -1.63 -0.10
C ILE A 50 -3.16 -2.06 -0.75
N GLY A 51 -3.17 -3.09 -1.59
CA GLY A 51 -1.98 -3.52 -2.33
C GLY A 51 -1.44 -2.44 -3.27
N ILE A 52 -2.32 -1.75 -4.00
CA ILE A 52 -1.95 -0.62 -4.88
C ILE A 52 -1.34 0.52 -4.07
N LEU A 53 -1.94 0.86 -2.92
CA LEU A 53 -1.41 1.87 -2.01
C LEU A 53 0.00 1.50 -1.54
N PHE A 54 0.24 0.22 -1.24
CA PHE A 54 1.56 -0.27 -0.85
C PHE A 54 2.60 -0.14 -1.96
N VAL A 55 2.22 -0.40 -3.22
CA VAL A 55 3.07 -0.16 -4.40
C VAL A 55 3.39 1.32 -4.56
N LEU A 56 2.40 2.21 -4.38
CA LEU A 56 2.59 3.66 -4.44
C LEU A 56 3.54 4.16 -3.34
N LEU A 57 3.40 3.66 -2.12
CA LEU A 57 4.32 3.98 -1.01
C LEU A 57 5.74 3.47 -1.28
N SER A 58 5.86 2.28 -1.87
CA SER A 58 7.16 1.72 -2.25
C SER A 58 7.83 2.52 -3.38
N LEU A 59 7.05 3.02 -4.34
CA LEU A 59 7.52 3.95 -5.36
C LEU A 59 7.97 5.28 -4.73
N LEU A 60 7.21 5.82 -3.78
CA LEU A 60 7.57 7.04 -3.05
C LEU A 60 8.86 6.87 -2.22
N TYR A 61 9.06 5.68 -1.66
CA TYR A 61 10.32 5.31 -0.99
C TYR A 61 11.49 5.33 -1.99
N MET A 62 11.28 4.73 -3.17
CA MET A 62 12.28 4.61 -4.21
C MET A 62 12.69 5.96 -4.79
N THR A 63 11.74 6.88 -5.01
CA THR A 63 12.03 8.25 -5.49
C THR A 63 12.68 9.13 -4.43
N GLY A 64 12.82 8.66 -3.19
CA GLY A 64 13.40 9.43 -2.10
C GLY A 64 12.46 10.41 -1.42
N GLY A 65 11.18 10.42 -1.80
CA GLY A 65 10.17 11.28 -1.15
C GLY A 65 10.03 11.00 0.34
N ILE A 66 10.31 9.77 0.78
CA ILE A 66 10.32 9.42 2.21
C ILE A 66 11.43 10.13 2.98
N GLU A 67 12.61 10.35 2.41
CA GLU A 67 13.64 11.16 3.10
C GLU A 67 13.19 12.61 3.25
N SER A 68 12.58 13.18 2.21
CA SER A 68 12.01 14.54 2.28
C SER A 68 10.88 14.64 3.31
N PHE A 69 10.01 13.62 3.37
CA PHE A 69 8.92 13.55 4.33
C PHE A 69 9.41 13.35 5.77
N LEU A 70 10.38 12.45 6.00
CA LEU A 70 10.96 12.22 7.33
C LEU A 70 11.66 13.48 7.83
N LYS A 71 12.40 14.18 6.95
CA LYS A 71 13.00 15.48 7.28
C LYS A 71 11.92 16.51 7.62
N ALA A 72 10.85 16.62 6.84
CA ALA A 72 9.78 17.58 7.09
C ALA A 72 9.02 17.33 8.40
N VAL A 73 8.83 16.07 8.80
CA VAL A 73 8.06 15.69 10.00
C VAL A 73 8.91 15.63 11.26
N PHE A 74 10.13 15.11 11.18
CA PHE A 74 10.98 14.87 12.35
C PHE A 74 12.10 15.91 12.55
N ILE A 75 12.37 16.77 11.56
CA ILE A 75 13.28 17.91 11.72
C ILE A 75 12.41 19.17 11.72
N PRO A 76 12.05 19.73 12.89
CA PRO A 76 11.40 21.03 12.94
C PRO A 76 12.42 22.08 12.48
N GLY A 77 12.35 22.48 11.21
CA GLY A 77 13.26 23.48 10.59
C GLY A 77 14.08 23.00 9.39
N GLY A 78 13.56 22.09 8.55
CA GLY A 78 14.25 21.55 7.37
C GLY A 78 14.27 22.43 6.11
N VAL A 79 14.41 23.76 6.26
CA VAL A 79 15.26 24.68 5.49
C VAL A 79 15.79 25.73 6.46
#